data_AF-A0A0A7KI64-F1
#
_entry.id   AF-A0A0A7KI64-F1
#
_cell.length_a   1.000
_cell.length_b   1.000
_cell.length_c   1.000
_cell.angle_alpha   90.00
_cell.angle_beta   90.00
_cell.angle_gamma   90.00
#
_symmetry.space_group_name_H-M   'P 1'
#
loop_
_entity.id
_entity.type
_entity.pdbx_description
1 polymer ?
#
loop_
_entity_poly.entity_id
_entity_poly.type
_entity_poly.pdbx_seq_one_letter_code
_entity_poly.pdbx_strand_id
1 'polypeptide(L)'
;MRPADLTPAEIADQLARMYAADHGESDDRPTPEERTALADYLGCHEEARADAWMAWSVDLNPADWDAAEYWLDVEFVEPCPEGHPASGLLSPVD
;
A
#
# COMPACT_ATOMS: atom_id res chain seq x y z
N MET A 1 -11.31 6.57 -1.98
CA MET A 1 -11.65 5.17 -2.33
C MET A 1 -11.37 4.28 -1.12
N ARG A 2 -12.05 3.15 -0.92
CA ARG A 2 -11.76 2.23 0.19
C ARG A 2 -10.94 1.05 -0.32
N PRO A 3 -9.74 0.77 0.22
CA PRO A 3 -8.89 -0.32 -0.25
C PRO A 3 -9.53 -1.71 -0.16
N ALA A 4 -10.37 -1.93 0.86
CA ALA A 4 -11.08 -3.20 1.05
C ALA A 4 -12.13 -3.51 -0.04
N ASP A 5 -12.51 -2.53 -0.86
CA ASP A 5 -13.45 -2.71 -1.97
C ASP A 5 -12.72 -3.01 -3.29
N LEU A 6 -11.38 -3.03 -3.30
CA LEU A 6 -10.56 -3.23 -4.49
C LEU A 6 -10.18 -4.69 -4.67
N THR A 7 -10.14 -5.10 -5.93
CA THR A 7 -9.52 -6.36 -6.33
C THR A 7 -7.99 -6.27 -6.23
N PRO A 8 -7.29 -7.42 -6.12
CA PRO A 8 -5.82 -7.42 -6.11
C PRO A 8 -5.18 -6.75 -7.33
N ALA A 9 -5.81 -6.85 -8.51
CA ALA A 9 -5.34 -6.19 -9.72
C ALA A 9 -5.47 -4.66 -9.63
N GLU A 10 -6.57 -4.15 -9.08
CA GLU A 10 -6.76 -2.71 -8.88
C GLU A 10 -5.81 -2.14 -7.81
N ILE A 11 -5.45 -2.95 -6.81
CA ILE A 11 -4.41 -2.61 -5.84
C ILE A 11 -3.05 -2.56 -6.52
N ALA A 12 -2.72 -3.58 -7.34
CA ALA A 12 -1.48 -3.63 -8.12
C ALA A 12 -1.31 -2.41 -9.03
N ASP A 13 -2.35 -2.00 -9.75
CA ASP A 13 -2.33 -0.82 -10.60
C ASP A 13 -2.04 0.47 -9.81
N GLN A 14 -2.58 0.57 -8.58
CA GLN A 14 -2.29 1.71 -7.70
C GLN A 14 -0.86 1.69 -7.18
N LEU A 15 -0.36 0.53 -6.77
CA LEU A 15 1.03 0.36 -6.34
C LEU A 15 1.99 0.75 -7.47
N ALA A 16 1.72 0.31 -8.69
CA ALA A 16 2.51 0.66 -9.87
C ALA A 16 2.56 2.19 -10.12
N ARG A 17 1.40 2.87 -10.02
CA ARG A 17 1.32 4.34 -10.15
C ARG A 17 2.09 5.05 -9.05
N MET A 18 1.99 4.59 -7.80
CA MET A 18 2.70 5.16 -6.65
C MET A 18 4.21 4.95 -6.76
N TYR A 19 4.64 3.75 -7.15
CA TYR A 19 6.05 3.42 -7.36
C TYR A 19 6.67 4.30 -8.44
N ALA A 20 6.02 4.41 -9.61
CA ALA A 20 6.46 5.27 -10.70
C ALA A 20 6.52 6.76 -10.28
N ALA A 21 5.54 7.23 -9.51
CA ALA A 21 5.52 8.61 -9.02
C ALA A 21 6.59 8.92 -7.95
N ASP A 22 7.00 7.92 -7.18
CA ASP A 22 8.11 8.02 -6.22
C ASP A 22 9.47 8.03 -6.94
N HIS A 23 9.57 7.35 -8.08
CA HIS A 23 10.77 7.30 -8.93
C HIS A 23 10.84 8.43 -9.97
N GLY A 24 9.83 9.31 -10.01
CA GLY A 24 9.78 10.45 -10.94
C GLY A 24 9.42 10.07 -12.38
N GLU A 25 8.88 8.88 -12.59
CA GLU A 25 8.45 8.35 -13.89
C GLU A 25 6.99 8.71 -14.21
N SER A 26 6.24 9.23 -13.22
CA SER A 26 4.87 9.68 -13.37
C SER A 26 4.59 10.92 -12.52
N ASP A 27 3.84 11.89 -13.10
CA ASP A 27 3.29 13.04 -12.37
C ASP A 27 1.92 12.74 -11.74
N ASP A 28 1.35 11.57 -12.01
CA ASP A 28 0.04 11.13 -11.53
C ASP A 28 0.15 10.57 -10.10
N ARG A 29 0.60 11.44 -9.19
CA ARG A 29 0.79 11.10 -7.78
C ARG A 29 -0.58 11.04 -7.08
N PRO A 30 -0.97 9.90 -6.51
CA PRO A 30 -2.20 9.80 -5.72
C PRO A 30 -2.14 10.68 -4.47
N THR A 31 -3.30 10.99 -3.91
CA THR A 31 -3.35 11.91 -2.75
C THR A 31 -2.68 11.27 -1.53
N PRO A 32 -2.18 12.08 -0.58
CA PRO A 32 -1.64 11.55 0.67
C PRO A 32 -2.64 10.66 1.42
N GLU A 33 -3.94 10.99 1.37
CA GLU A 33 -4.98 10.19 2.03
C GLU A 33 -5.17 8.82 1.35
N GLU A 34 -5.13 8.76 0.02
CA GLU A 34 -5.21 7.49 -0.72
C GLU A 34 -3.99 6.61 -0.44
N ARG A 35 -2.80 7.23 -0.42
CA ARG A 35 -1.56 6.55 -0.07
C ARG A 35 -1.60 5.96 1.33
N THR A 36 -1.95 6.77 2.34
CA THR A 36 -2.05 6.31 3.73
C THR A 36 -3.10 5.21 3.88
N ALA A 37 -4.29 5.38 3.31
CA ALA A 37 -5.33 4.35 3.41
C ALA A 37 -4.88 3.02 2.81
N LEU A 38 -4.20 3.03 1.66
CA LEU A 38 -3.70 1.82 1.02
C LEU A 38 -2.58 1.15 1.82
N ALA A 39 -1.62 1.94 2.31
CA ALA A 39 -0.53 1.45 3.16
C ALA A 39 -1.06 0.81 4.45
N ASP A 40 -1.99 1.46 5.16
CA ASP A 40 -2.63 0.93 6.38
C ASP A 40 -3.37 -0.39 6.08
N TYR A 41 -4.09 -0.45 4.96
CA TYR A 41 -4.81 -1.66 4.57
C TYR A 41 -3.85 -2.83 4.30
N LEU A 42 -2.83 -2.62 3.47
CA LEU A 42 -1.86 -3.67 3.12
C LEU A 42 -0.98 -4.08 4.28
N GLY A 43 -0.70 -3.17 5.22
CA GLY A 43 -0.04 -3.48 6.48
C GLY A 43 -0.79 -4.54 7.29
N CYS A 44 -2.13 -4.45 7.31
CA CYS A 44 -3.00 -5.36 8.07
C CYS A 44 -3.56 -6.54 7.27
N HIS A 45 -3.34 -6.60 5.96
CA HIS A 45 -3.86 -7.65 5.09
C HIS A 45 -2.72 -8.22 4.24
N GLU A 46 -1.87 -9.04 4.86
CA GLU A 46 -0.72 -9.67 4.21
C GLU A 46 -1.12 -10.48 2.96
N GLU A 47 -2.27 -11.16 2.99
CA GLU A 47 -2.81 -11.88 1.82
C GLU A 47 -3.10 -10.93 0.65
N ALA A 48 -3.74 -9.78 0.91
CA ALA A 48 -4.02 -8.79 -0.12
C ALA A 48 -2.74 -8.16 -0.68
N ARG A 49 -1.72 -7.95 0.17
CA ARG A 49 -0.39 -7.50 -0.25
C ARG A 49 0.29 -8.53 -1.15
N ALA A 50 0.28 -9.80 -0.76
CA ALA A 50 0.87 -10.89 -1.55
C ALA A 50 0.16 -11.05 -2.91
N ASP A 51 -1.17 -11.01 -2.94
CA ASP A 51 -1.94 -11.10 -4.18
C ASP A 51 -1.70 -9.92 -5.12
N ALA A 52 -1.62 -8.70 -4.57
CA ALA A 52 -1.29 -7.50 -5.34
C ALA A 52 0.14 -7.55 -5.88
N TRP A 53 1.11 -8.04 -5.10
CA TRP A 53 2.48 -8.24 -5.57
C TRP A 53 2.55 -9.25 -6.71
N MET A 54 1.84 -10.38 -6.61
CA MET A 54 1.77 -11.36 -7.69
C MET A 54 1.15 -10.77 -8.96
N ALA A 55 0.13 -9.94 -8.84
CA ALA A 55 -0.47 -9.27 -9.99
C ALA A 55 0.47 -8.24 -10.62
N TRP A 56 1.13 -7.41 -9.81
CA TRP A 56 2.03 -6.35 -10.28
C TRP A 56 3.33 -6.89 -10.88
N SER A 57 3.97 -7.87 -10.22
CA SER A 57 5.28 -8.40 -10.62
C SER A 57 5.31 -9.02 -12.03
N VAL A 58 4.16 -9.43 -12.57
CA VAL A 58 4.03 -9.93 -13.95
C VAL A 58 4.40 -8.86 -14.99
N ASP A 59 4.11 -7.59 -14.69
CA ASP A 59 4.35 -6.47 -15.60
C ASP A 59 5.72 -5.81 -15.37
N LEU A 60 6.40 -6.14 -14.27
CA LEU A 60 7.73 -5.62 -13.95
C LEU A 60 8.82 -6.33 -14.77
N ASN A 61 9.82 -5.57 -15.20
CA ASN A 61 11.05 -6.13 -15.73
C ASN A 61 11.88 -6.75 -14.59
N PRO A 62 12.57 -7.90 -14.81
CA PRO A 62 13.27 -8.60 -13.73
C PRO A 62 14.35 -7.80 -12.98
N ALA A 63 14.90 -6.76 -13.60
CA ALA A 63 15.87 -5.89 -12.91
C ALA A 63 15.21 -5.00 -11.84
N ASP A 64 13.89 -4.81 -11.92
CA ASP A 64 13.11 -3.92 -11.07
C ASP A 64 12.38 -4.68 -9.95
N TRP A 65 12.34 -6.02 -10.00
CA TRP A 65 11.64 -6.85 -9.02
C TRP A 65 12.13 -6.60 -7.59
N ASP A 66 13.44 -6.70 -7.36
CA ASP A 66 14.01 -6.52 -6.02
C ASP A 66 13.76 -5.10 -5.48
N ALA A 67 13.82 -4.09 -6.35
CA ALA A 67 13.59 -2.70 -5.97
C ALA A 67 12.12 -2.43 -5.64
N ALA A 68 11.20 -2.97 -6.44
CA ALA A 68 9.76 -2.84 -6.22
C ALA A 68 9.29 -3.63 -5.00
N GLU A 69 9.82 -4.84 -4.78
CA GLU A 69 9.53 -5.64 -3.58
C GLU A 69 10.02 -4.93 -2.33
N TYR A 70 11.28 -4.43 -2.35
CA TYR A 70 11.82 -3.66 -1.23
C TYR A 70 10.99 -2.40 -0.95
N TRP A 71 10.63 -1.65 -1.98
CA TRP A 71 9.78 -0.47 -1.82
C TRP A 71 8.42 -0.83 -1.21
N LEU A 72 7.75 -1.86 -1.72
CA LEU A 72 6.45 -2.31 -1.20
C LEU A 72 6.55 -2.71 0.27
N ASP A 73 7.58 -3.47 0.61
CA ASP A 73 7.66 -4.17 1.87
C ASP A 73 8.27 -3.35 3.00
N VAL A 74 9.13 -2.38 2.66
CA VAL A 74 9.95 -1.62 3.61
C VAL A 74 9.65 -0.11 3.57
N GLU A 75 9.39 0.45 2.39
CA GLU A 75 9.20 1.91 2.23
C GLU A 75 7.74 2.33 2.15
N PHE A 76 6.86 1.43 1.68
CA PHE A 76 5.45 1.71 1.43
C PHE A 76 4.54 1.21 2.54
N VAL A 77 4.68 -0.06 2.92
CA VAL A 77 3.83 -0.70 3.93
C VAL A 77 4.43 -0.55 5.32
N GLU A 78 3.67 0.09 6.22
CA GLU A 78 3.94 0.02 7.65
C GLU A 78 3.39 -1.31 8.22
N PRO A 79 4.08 -1.97 9.17
CA PRO A 79 3.57 -3.18 9.79
C PRO A 79 2.23 -2.92 10.48
N CYS A 80 1.27 -3.87 10.38
CA CYS A 80 -0.01 -3.72 11.08
C CYS A 80 0.24 -3.50 12.58
N PRO A 81 -0.32 -2.45 13.19
CA PRO A 81 -0.25 -2.32 14.63
C PRO A 81 -0.94 -3.52 15.27
N GLU A 82 -0.18 -4.34 15.99
CA GLU A 82 -0.70 -5.53 16.69
C GLU A 82 -1.85 -5.13 17.62
N GLY A 83 -3.08 -5.37 17.18
CA GLY A 83 -4.28 -5.41 18.02
C GLY A 83 -4.51 -4.25 18.97
N HIS A 84 -4.30 -2.98 18.58
CA HIS A 84 -4.94 -1.91 19.34
C HIS A 84 -6.45 -1.99 19.07
N PRO A 85 -7.31 -2.24 20.08
CA PRO A 85 -8.73 -1.96 19.91
C PRO A 85 -8.82 -0.50 19.50
N ALA A 86 -9.69 -0.23 18.52
CA ALA A 86 -10.01 1.12 18.07
C ALA A 86 -9.94 2.08 19.27
N SER A 87 -9.02 3.05 19.23
CA SER A 87 -9.04 4.21 20.12
C SER A 87 -10.26 5.05 19.76
N GLY A 88 -11.44 4.49 20.00
CA GLY A 88 -12.66 5.22 20.26
C GLY A 88 -12.64 5.61 21.73
N LEU A 89 -12.61 6.91 21.97
CA LEU A 89 -13.09 7.58 23.17
C LEU A 89 -12.62 7.07 24.54
N LEU A 90 -11.71 7.84 25.16
CA LEU A 90 -12.03 8.40 26.47
C LEU A 90 -11.67 9.89 26.49
N SER A 91 -12.65 10.68 26.90
CA SER A 91 -12.75 12.15 26.82
C SER A 91 -12.01 12.87 27.98
N PRO A 92 -12.32 14.17 28.26
CA PRO A 92 -11.35 15.21 28.53
C PRO A 92 -10.77 15.19 29.95
N VAL A 93 -9.63 15.86 30.14
CA VAL A 93 -9.08 16.19 31.45
C VAL A 93 -9.95 17.29 32.09
N ASP A 94 -10.48 17.01 33.28
CA ASP A 94 -11.06 17.97 34.24
C ASP A 94 -9.95 18.85 34.83
#